data_AF-A0A949ZQ99-F1
#
_entry.id   AF-A0A949ZQ99-F1
#
_cell.length_a   1.000
_cell.length_b   1.000
_cell.length_c   1.000
_cell.angle_alpha   90.00
_cell.angle_beta   90.00
_cell.angle_gamma   90.00
#
_symmetry.space_group_name_H-M   'P 1'
#
loop_
_entity.id
_entity.type
_entity.pdbx_description
1 polymer ?
#
loop_
_entity_poly.entity_id
_entity_poly.type
_entity_poly.pdbx_seq_one_letter_code
_entity_poly.pdbx_strand_id
1 'polypeptide(L)'
;MPTSPATKAPGLVPDEFKHSPRSTGQNYPRKKKPKELAVITECCTGCAGSPACVEYCPVEDCMFWVPDETNPPFGRIQVDPILCIGCKKCISKGPDGCFLDGCPWDAIEMVETTEVEAVIGKMPY
;
A
#
# COMPACT_ATOMS: atom_id res chain seq x y z
N MET A 1 3.07 26.77 -18.34
CA MET A 1 4.33 26.53 -17.60
C MET A 1 4.10 27.03 -16.19
N PRO A 2 4.39 26.24 -15.14
CA PRO A 2 5.68 25.60 -14.97
C PRO A 2 5.66 24.08 -14.76
N THR A 3 6.68 23.45 -15.36
CA THR A 3 7.42 22.26 -14.92
C THR A 3 6.66 21.01 -14.50
N SER A 4 6.57 20.06 -15.44
CA SER A 4 6.82 18.66 -15.11
C SER A 4 8.13 18.55 -14.30
N PRO A 5 8.11 17.94 -13.10
CA PRO A 5 9.32 17.46 -12.48
C PRO A 5 9.60 16.06 -13.00
N ALA A 6 10.69 15.92 -13.74
CA ALA A 6 11.28 14.65 -14.05
C ALA A 6 11.95 14.06 -12.78
N THR A 7 11.85 12.74 -12.65
CA THR A 7 12.82 11.86 -11.97
C THR A 7 12.65 11.67 -10.46
N LYS A 8 11.82 10.68 -10.09
CA LYS A 8 12.04 9.67 -9.05
C LYS A 8 11.14 8.51 -9.44
N ALA A 9 11.61 7.26 -9.39
CA ALA A 9 10.86 6.10 -9.87
C ALA A 9 9.39 6.19 -9.38
N PRO A 10 8.39 6.35 -10.27
CA PRO A 10 7.09 6.79 -9.84
C PRO A 10 6.34 5.59 -9.29
N GLY A 11 6.26 5.51 -7.95
CA GLY A 11 5.08 4.96 -7.30
C GLY A 11 3.83 5.47 -8.03
N LEU A 12 2.83 4.60 -8.20
CA LEU A 12 1.64 4.91 -9.02
C LEU A 12 0.87 6.13 -8.51
N VAL A 13 1.08 6.52 -7.24
CA VAL A 13 0.36 7.61 -6.59
C VAL A 13 1.28 8.81 -6.36
N PRO A 14 0.91 10.02 -6.81
CA PRO A 14 1.65 11.25 -6.53
C PRO A 14 1.76 11.49 -5.02
N ASP A 15 2.92 11.97 -4.56
CA ASP A 15 3.20 12.27 -3.14
C ASP A 15 2.20 13.25 -2.50
N GLU A 16 1.52 14.06 -3.31
CA GLU A 16 0.48 15.01 -2.90
C GLU A 16 -0.75 14.32 -2.28
N PHE A 17 -1.06 13.10 -2.71
CA PHE A 17 -2.17 12.31 -2.17
C PHE A 17 -1.75 11.40 -1.02
N LYS A 18 -0.46 11.37 -0.66
CA LYS A 18 0.09 10.51 0.38
C LYS A 18 0.08 11.24 1.72
N HIS A 19 -1.05 11.17 2.40
CA HIS A 19 -1.23 11.79 3.72
C HIS A 19 -0.72 10.88 4.84
N SER A 20 -0.35 11.49 5.96
CA SER A 20 -0.02 10.76 7.20
C SER A 20 -1.29 10.16 7.81
N PRO A 21 -1.25 8.92 8.32
CA PRO A 21 -0.07 8.11 8.62
C PRO A 21 0.51 7.32 7.41
N ARG A 22 1.85 7.22 7.38
CA ARG A 22 2.67 6.52 6.35
C ARG A 22 3.60 5.53 7.03
N SER A 23 3.98 4.46 6.35
CA SER A 23 4.79 3.40 6.96
C SER A 23 6.24 3.85 7.17
N THR A 24 6.74 3.71 8.40
CA THR A 24 8.10 4.14 8.82
C THR A 24 9.12 3.00 8.77
N GLY A 25 8.92 2.07 7.84
CA GLY A 25 9.73 0.86 7.71
C GLY A 25 11.14 1.11 7.16
N GLN A 26 11.74 0.05 6.63
CA GLN A 26 13.06 0.11 6.00
C GLN A 26 12.93 0.32 4.49
N ASN A 27 13.73 1.23 3.94
CA ASN A 27 13.79 1.50 2.50
C ASN A 27 14.95 0.71 1.86
N TYR A 28 14.72 -0.56 1.51
CA TYR A 28 15.70 -1.33 0.75
C TYR A 28 15.24 -1.50 -0.72
N PRO A 29 16.09 -1.16 -1.70
CA PRO A 29 15.77 -1.38 -3.10
C PRO A 29 15.55 -2.87 -3.37
N ARG A 30 14.49 -3.19 -4.12
CA ARG A 30 14.08 -4.57 -4.37
C ARG A 30 15.10 -5.26 -5.26
N LYS A 31 15.84 -6.22 -4.70
CA LYS A 31 16.80 -7.04 -5.47
C LYS A 31 16.11 -8.02 -6.43
N LYS A 32 14.85 -8.38 -6.17
CA LYS A 32 14.03 -9.26 -7.00
C LYS A 32 12.61 -8.74 -7.03
N LYS A 33 11.95 -8.94 -8.18
CA LYS A 33 10.53 -8.68 -8.34
C LYS A 33 9.72 -9.68 -7.50
N PRO A 34 8.86 -9.22 -6.58
CA PRO A 34 8.00 -10.12 -5.81
C PRO A 34 7.00 -10.81 -6.75
N LYS A 35 6.56 -12.02 -6.36
CA LYS A 35 5.54 -12.76 -7.12
C LYS A 35 4.15 -12.17 -6.95
N GLU A 36 3.85 -11.73 -5.73
CA GLU A 36 2.55 -11.17 -5.35
C GLU A 36 2.75 -9.79 -4.69
N LEU A 37 1.82 -8.87 -4.94
CA LEU A 37 1.74 -7.53 -4.39
C LEU A 37 0.44 -7.38 -3.61
N ALA A 38 0.50 -6.59 -2.54
CA ALA A 38 -0.70 -6.22 -1.80
C ALA A 38 -1.45 -5.11 -2.55
N VAL A 39 -2.73 -5.34 -2.85
CA VAL A 39 -3.66 -4.39 -3.45
C VAL A 39 -4.76 -4.12 -2.44
N ILE A 40 -5.12 -2.84 -2.26
CA ILE A 40 -6.20 -2.44 -1.36
C ILE A 40 -7.46 -2.21 -2.17
N THR A 41 -8.54 -2.86 -1.74
CA THR A 41 -9.86 -2.76 -2.36
C THR A 41 -10.67 -1.57 -1.82
N GLU A 42 -11.81 -1.31 -2.44
CA GLU A 42 -12.76 -0.27 -2.02
C GLU A 42 -13.40 -0.54 -0.64
N CYS A 43 -13.27 -1.75 -0.12
CA CYS A 43 -13.73 -2.11 1.23
C CYS A 43 -12.86 -1.46 2.34
N CYS A 44 -11.74 -0.82 2.00
CA CYS A 44 -10.86 -0.20 2.97
C CYS A 44 -11.42 1.15 3.44
N THR A 45 -11.83 1.20 4.70
CA THR A 45 -12.29 2.43 5.38
C THR A 45 -11.16 3.11 6.18
N GLY A 46 -9.91 2.74 5.90
CA GLY A 46 -8.73 3.35 6.53
C GLY A 46 -8.67 3.20 8.05
N CYS A 47 -9.38 2.21 8.61
CA CYS A 47 -9.51 1.98 10.05
C CYS A 47 -9.79 3.28 10.84
N ALA A 48 -10.65 4.16 10.29
CA ALA A 48 -10.98 5.46 10.89
C ALA A 48 -9.77 6.37 11.17
N GLY A 49 -8.75 6.33 10.32
CA GLY A 49 -7.57 7.19 10.42
C GLY A 49 -6.42 6.61 11.25
N SER A 50 -6.59 5.42 11.83
CA SER A 50 -5.52 4.69 12.53
C SER A 50 -5.25 3.32 11.88
N PRO A 51 -4.63 3.30 10.68
CA PRO A 51 -4.39 2.08 9.94
C PRO A 51 -3.31 1.20 10.58
N ALA A 52 -3.73 0.10 11.19
CA ALA A 52 -2.83 -0.92 11.73
C ALA A 52 -1.85 -1.47 10.67
N CYS A 53 -2.29 -1.61 9.42
CA CYS A 53 -1.46 -2.14 8.33
C CYS A 53 -0.24 -1.27 8.02
N VAL A 54 -0.31 0.05 8.28
CA VAL A 54 0.81 0.98 8.09
C VAL A 54 1.91 0.72 9.12
N GLU A 55 1.54 0.48 10.38
CA GLU A 55 2.47 0.15 11.47
C GLU A 55 3.13 -1.22 11.28
N TYR A 56 2.39 -2.19 10.73
CA TYR A 56 2.92 -3.53 10.46
C TYR A 56 3.77 -3.63 9.20
N CYS A 57 3.74 -2.61 8.33
CA CYS A 57 4.48 -2.63 7.09
C CYS A 57 5.98 -2.41 7.36
N PRO A 58 6.86 -3.39 7.08
CA PRO A 58 8.29 -3.26 7.34
C PRO A 58 9.01 -2.39 6.30
N VAL A 59 8.29 -1.80 5.35
CA VAL A 59 8.83 -1.01 4.24
C VAL A 59 8.42 0.45 4.40
N GLU A 60 9.40 1.36 4.25
CA GLU A 60 9.14 2.80 4.28
C GLU A 60 8.26 3.22 3.11
N ASP A 61 7.28 4.09 3.35
CA ASP A 61 6.39 4.68 2.32
C ASP A 61 5.59 3.70 1.46
N CYS A 62 5.60 2.41 1.81
CA CYS A 62 4.86 1.37 1.11
C CYS A 62 3.35 1.49 1.32
N MET A 63 2.90 1.96 2.48
CA MET A 63 1.49 2.17 2.77
C MET A 63 1.27 3.59 3.25
N PHE A 64 0.22 4.24 2.75
CA PHE A 64 -0.12 5.60 3.08
C PHE A 64 -1.63 5.81 3.09
N TRP A 65 -2.08 6.74 3.92
CA TRP A 65 -3.48 7.13 3.98
C TRP A 65 -3.81 8.12 2.86
N VAL A 66 -4.95 7.91 2.21
CA VAL A 66 -5.49 8.76 1.16
C VAL A 66 -6.91 9.18 1.57
N PRO A 67 -7.17 10.47 1.80
CA PRO A 67 -8.53 10.95 2.03
C PRO A 67 -9.39 10.72 0.79
N ASP A 68 -10.62 10.26 0.99
CA ASP A 68 -11.61 10.23 -0.08
C ASP A 68 -12.40 11.54 -0.06
N GLU A 69 -12.31 12.35 -1.13
CA GLU A 69 -13.06 13.62 -1.21
C GLU A 69 -14.57 13.40 -1.31
N THR A 70 -14.99 12.23 -1.77
CA THR A 70 -16.40 11.88 -2.00
C THR A 70 -17.11 11.46 -0.71
N ASN A 71 -16.39 10.90 0.26
CA ASN A 71 -16.97 10.40 1.52
C ASN A 71 -16.20 10.85 2.79
N PRO A 72 -16.14 12.14 3.12
CA PRO A 72 -15.59 12.59 4.40
C PRO A 72 -16.43 12.05 5.57
N PRO A 73 -15.84 11.56 6.68
CA PRO A 73 -14.43 11.61 7.09
C PRO A 73 -13.62 10.34 6.75
N PHE A 74 -14.15 9.46 5.89
CA PHE A 74 -13.48 8.21 5.55
C PHE A 74 -12.32 8.46 4.58
N GLY A 75 -11.25 7.70 4.78
CA GLY A 75 -10.15 7.63 3.83
C GLY A 75 -9.76 6.17 3.65
N ARG A 76 -9.02 5.90 2.59
CA ARG A 76 -8.58 4.57 2.20
C ARG A 76 -7.07 4.50 2.32
N ILE A 77 -6.56 3.34 2.71
CA ILE A 77 -5.12 3.10 2.60
C ILE A 77 -4.83 2.71 1.16
N GLN A 78 -3.69 3.15 0.66
CA GLN A 78 -3.20 2.71 -0.63
C GLN A 78 -1.79 2.17 -0.46
N VAL A 79 -1.51 1.09 -1.19
CA VAL A 79 -0.19 0.45 -1.23
C VAL A 79 0.55 0.94 -2.46
N ASP A 80 1.82 1.28 -2.28
CA ASP A 80 2.73 1.52 -3.38
C ASP A 80 3.23 0.18 -3.95
N PRO A 81 2.85 -0.20 -5.19
CA PRO A 81 3.25 -1.47 -5.78
C PRO A 81 4.76 -1.51 -6.10
N ILE A 82 5.44 -0.36 -6.11
CA ILE A 82 6.88 -0.26 -6.34
C ILE A 82 7.69 -0.50 -5.07
N LEU A 83 7.12 -0.23 -3.90
CA LEU A 83 7.78 -0.45 -2.62
C LEU A 83 7.34 -1.77 -1.98
N CYS A 84 6.14 -2.25 -2.29
CA CYS A 84 5.63 -3.49 -1.73
C CYS A 84 6.51 -4.70 -2.07
N ILE A 85 7.00 -5.39 -1.03
CA ILE A 85 7.86 -6.57 -1.17
C ILE A 85 7.10 -7.90 -1.14
N GLY A 86 5.77 -7.87 -1.05
CA GLY A 86 4.95 -9.07 -0.96
C GLY A 86 5.15 -9.86 0.35
N CYS A 87 5.49 -9.20 1.45
CA CYS A 87 5.77 -9.87 2.73
C CYS A 87 4.54 -10.51 3.41
N LYS A 88 3.33 -10.24 2.92
CA LYS A 88 2.04 -10.73 3.46
C LYS A 88 1.75 -10.41 4.93
N LYS A 89 2.57 -9.58 5.59
CA LYS A 89 2.34 -9.20 7.01
C LYS A 89 1.04 -8.43 7.21
N CYS A 90 0.66 -7.59 6.25
CA CYS A 90 -0.58 -6.82 6.28
C CYS A 90 -1.88 -7.66 6.20
N ILE A 91 -1.78 -8.92 5.75
CA ILE A 91 -2.91 -9.88 5.70
C ILE A 91 -2.74 -11.04 6.68
N SER A 92 -1.63 -11.09 7.41
CA SER A 92 -1.28 -12.25 8.22
C SER A 92 -2.20 -12.32 9.44
N LYS A 93 -3.27 -13.09 9.31
CA LYS A 93 -4.15 -13.52 10.41
C LYS A 93 -3.26 -14.35 11.36
N GLY A 94 -3.14 -13.93 12.63
CA GLY A 94 -2.25 -14.58 13.59
C GLY A 94 -2.43 -16.11 13.67
N PRO A 95 -1.38 -16.87 14.01
CA PRO A 95 -1.54 -18.29 14.34
C PRO A 95 -2.47 -18.40 15.56
N ASP A 96 -3.31 -19.45 15.56
CA ASP A 96 -4.27 -19.77 16.63
C ASP A 96 -5.62 -19.01 16.64
N GLY A 97 -6.03 -18.39 15.53
CA GLY A 97 -7.39 -17.83 15.41
C GLY A 97 -7.67 -16.65 16.34
N CYS A 98 -6.63 -16.09 16.95
CA CYS A 98 -6.72 -14.85 17.69
C CYS A 98 -6.67 -13.68 16.69
N PHE A 99 -7.54 -12.70 16.90
CA PHE A 99 -7.79 -11.52 16.06
C PHE A 99 -6.61 -10.54 16.12
N LEU A 100 -5.40 -10.99 15.79
CA LEU A 100 -4.23 -10.12 15.70
C LEU A 100 -4.11 -9.61 14.26
N ASP A 101 -4.44 -8.32 14.12
CA ASP A 101 -3.61 -7.38 13.36
C ASP A 101 -3.60 -7.48 11.82
N GLY A 102 -4.52 -8.26 11.25
CA GLY A 102 -4.88 -8.15 9.82
C GLY A 102 -5.84 -6.99 9.56
N CYS A 103 -6.05 -6.64 8.27
CA CYS A 103 -7.11 -5.69 7.91
C CYS A 103 -8.47 -6.21 8.42
N PRO A 104 -9.18 -5.49 9.32
CA PRO A 104 -10.43 -5.98 9.91
C PRO A 104 -11.56 -6.15 8.88
N TRP A 105 -11.45 -5.44 7.76
CA TRP A 105 -12.37 -5.48 6.62
C TRP A 105 -11.95 -6.49 5.56
N ASP A 106 -10.84 -7.21 5.76
CA ASP A 106 -10.19 -8.05 4.76
C ASP A 106 -10.01 -7.34 3.41
N ALA A 107 -9.78 -6.02 3.45
CA ALA A 107 -9.74 -5.15 2.27
C ALA A 107 -8.37 -5.14 1.56
N ILE A 108 -7.48 -6.09 1.90
CA ILE A 108 -6.14 -6.20 1.33
C ILE A 108 -6.03 -7.56 0.66
N GLU A 109 -5.91 -7.56 -0.66
CA GLU A 109 -5.78 -8.76 -1.47
C GLU A 109 -4.35 -8.90 -1.99
N MET A 110 -3.83 -10.13 -2.01
CA MET A 110 -2.54 -10.44 -2.59
C MET A 110 -2.74 -10.84 -4.04
N VAL A 111 -2.33 -9.98 -4.97
CA VAL A 111 -2.50 -10.17 -6.41
C VAL A 111 -1.15 -10.44 -7.04
N GLU A 112 -1.06 -11.28 -8.07
CA GLU A 112 0.20 -11.53 -8.75
C GLU A 112 0.72 -10.26 -9.44
N THR A 113 2.02 -10.01 -9.35
CA THR A 113 2.65 -8.82 -9.94
C THR A 113 2.39 -8.74 -11.44
N THR A 114 2.28 -9.87 -12.13
CA THR A 114 1.95 -9.94 -13.57
C THR A 114 0.57 -9.40 -13.89
N GLU A 115 -0.41 -9.65 -13.02
CA GLU A 115 -1.78 -9.16 -13.18
C GLU A 115 -1.87 -7.67 -12.86
N VAL A 116 -1.18 -7.24 -11.80
CA VAL A 116 -1.04 -5.82 -11.47
C VAL A 116 -0.40 -5.05 -12.64
N GLU A 117 0.69 -5.55 -13.21
CA GLU A 117 1.31 -4.93 -14.38
C GLU A 117 0.45 -4.95 -15.65
N ALA A 118 -0.49 -5.88 -15.76
CA ALA A 118 -1.44 -5.89 -16.88
C ALA A 118 -2.43 -4.71 -16.77
N VAL A 119 -2.80 -4.31 -15.55
CA VAL A 119 -3.73 -3.20 -15.30
C VAL A 119 -3.05 -1.84 -15.36
N ILE A 120 -1.86 -1.70 -14.75
CA ILE A 120 -1.17 -0.40 -14.58
C ILE A 120 0.10 -0.22 -15.41
N GLY A 121 0.49 -1.24 -16.19
CA GLY A 121 1.68 -1.21 -17.03
C GLY A 121 2.95 -1.71 -16.32
N LYS A 122 4.02 -1.92 -17.09
CA LYS A 122 5.30 -2.46 -16.58
C LYS A 122 5.90 -1.56 -15.51
N MET A 123 6.16 -2.12 -14.33
CA MET A 123 6.80 -1.39 -13.23
C MET A 123 8.32 -1.55 -13.27
N PRO A 124 9.10 -0.47 -13.09
CA PRO A 124 10.53 -0.58 -12.82
C PRO A 124 10.74 -1.20 -11.42
N TYR A 125 11.68 -2.15 -11.32
CA TYR A 125 12.07 -2.80 -10.07
C TYR A 125 13.42 -2.30 -9.56
#